data_AF-A0A087U3G7-F1
#
_entry.id   AF-A0A087U3G7-F1
#
_cell.length_a   1.000
_cell.length_b   1.000
_cell.length_c   1.000
_cell.angle_alpha   90.00
_cell.angle_beta   90.00
_cell.angle_gamma   90.00
#
_symmetry.space_group_name_H-M   'P 1'
#
loop_
_entity.id
_entity.type
_entity.pdbx_description
1 polymer ?
#
loop_
_entity_poly.entity_id
_entity_poly.type
_entity_poly.pdbx_seq_one_letter_code
_entity_poly.pdbx_strand_id
1 'polypeptide(L)'
;MEELPPGIGQYDDFHTIDWQRDIARDRMRHRYIVKKRGESICDLIRGFHDAWSGWLCVLLAGLAAGVVSGVIDIGAGWMKDLKEGICPQAFWLNREQCCWSSNDTFYEGDKCAQWHTWPEEFGYTSQNFGTVIIEFIMYILWSLLFASLAVLLVKTFAPYACGS
;
A
#
# COMPACT_ATOMS: atom_id res chain seq x y z
N MET A 1 -5.72 -33.48 12.43
CA MET A 1 -5.81 -32.16 11.77
C MET A 1 -6.84 -32.35 10.69
N GLU A 2 -8.03 -31.77 10.86
CA GLU A 2 -9.22 -32.03 10.04
C GLU A 2 -8.96 -31.72 8.56
N GLU A 3 -9.21 -32.71 7.69
CA GLU A 3 -9.23 -32.52 6.24
C GLU A 3 -10.48 -31.72 5.86
N LEU A 4 -10.26 -30.51 5.33
CA LEU A 4 -11.30 -29.68 4.73
C LEU A 4 -11.74 -30.24 3.35
N PRO A 5 -13.00 -29.99 2.94
CA PRO A 5 -13.60 -30.62 1.76
C PRO A 5 -12.88 -30.27 0.44
N PRO A 6 -12.92 -31.18 -0.55
CA PRO A 6 -12.17 -31.06 -1.79
C PRO A 6 -12.77 -29.95 -2.67
N GLY A 7 -12.01 -28.88 -2.89
CA GLY A 7 -12.41 -27.74 -3.70
C GLY A 7 -11.76 -26.42 -3.29
N ILE A 8 -11.28 -26.35 -2.05
CA ILE A 8 -10.41 -25.28 -1.56
C ILE A 8 -9.08 -25.95 -1.18
N GLY A 9 -8.37 -26.43 -2.19
CA GLY A 9 -7.04 -27.01 -2.02
C GLY A 9 -6.07 -25.89 -1.67
N GLN A 10 -5.94 -25.59 -0.38
CA GLN A 10 -4.77 -24.89 0.12
C GLN A 10 -3.58 -25.77 -0.25
N TYR A 11 -2.68 -25.30 -1.12
CA TYR A 11 -1.41 -25.99 -1.34
C TYR A 11 -0.71 -26.07 0.03
N ASP A 12 -0.31 -27.26 0.47
CA ASP A 12 0.52 -27.33 1.68
C ASP A 12 1.81 -26.53 1.45
N ASP A 13 2.31 -25.91 2.51
CA ASP A 13 3.59 -25.21 2.47
C ASP A 13 4.66 -26.18 1.91
N PHE A 14 5.44 -25.68 0.94
CA PHE A 14 6.52 -26.39 0.22
C PHE A 14 6.12 -27.38 -0.89
N HIS A 15 4.88 -27.40 -1.38
CA HIS A 15 4.61 -28.07 -2.66
C HIS A 15 5.09 -27.26 -3.86
N THR A 16 5.71 -27.94 -4.82
CA THR A 16 6.12 -27.34 -6.08
C THR A 16 4.90 -27.12 -6.98
N ILE A 17 4.77 -25.91 -7.51
CA ILE A 17 3.76 -25.59 -8.52
C ILE A 17 4.08 -26.35 -9.82
N ASP A 18 3.19 -27.24 -10.26
CA ASP A 18 3.33 -28.01 -11.51
C ASP A 18 2.82 -27.22 -12.73
N TRP A 19 3.64 -26.27 -13.16
CA TRP A 19 3.36 -25.46 -14.35
C TRP A 19 3.17 -26.29 -15.63
N GLN A 20 3.83 -27.45 -15.75
CA GLN A 20 3.72 -28.30 -16.94
C GLN A 20 2.32 -28.88 -17.07
N ARG A 21 1.77 -29.42 -15.97
CA ARG A 21 0.40 -29.91 -15.93
C ARG A 21 -0.62 -28.80 -16.21
N ASP A 22 -0.40 -27.61 -15.66
CA ASP A 22 -1.33 -26.48 -15.84
C ASP A 22 -1.33 -25.95 -17.27
N ILE A 23 -0.14 -25.80 -17.89
CA ILE A 23 -0.02 -25.40 -19.31
C ILE A 23 -0.64 -26.45 -20.24
N ALA A 24 -0.44 -27.75 -19.96
CA ALA A 24 -1.05 -28.81 -20.74
C ALA A 24 -2.59 -28.77 -20.68
N ARG A 25 -3.15 -28.55 -19.49
CA ARG A 25 -4.60 -28.40 -19.29
C ARG A 25 -5.16 -27.18 -20.02
N ASP A 26 -4.49 -26.04 -19.93
CA ASP A 26 -4.91 -24.80 -20.58
C ASP A 26 -4.93 -24.93 -22.11
N ARG A 27 -3.88 -25.52 -22.69
CA ARG A 27 -3.83 -25.81 -24.14
C ARG A 27 -5.00 -26.70 -24.60
N MET A 28 -5.36 -27.71 -23.80
CA MET A 28 -6.49 -28.59 -24.11
C MET A 28 -7.82 -27.84 -24.07
N ARG A 29 -8.02 -26.99 -23.06
CA ARG A 29 -9.20 -26.10 -22.95
C ARG A 29 -9.29 -25.15 -24.15
N HIS A 30 -8.19 -24.51 -24.52
CA HIS A 30 -8.19 -23.54 -25.61
C HIS A 30 -8.54 -24.20 -26.96
N ARG A 31 -8.03 -25.42 -27.23
CA ARG A 31 -8.42 -26.22 -28.42
C ARG A 31 -9.91 -26.56 -28.43
N TYR A 32 -10.48 -26.90 -27.27
CA TYR A 32 -11.91 -27.20 -27.14
C TYR A 32 -12.78 -25.97 -27.48
N ILE A 33 -12.43 -24.80 -26.95
CA ILE A 33 -13.16 -23.54 -27.18
C ILE A 33 -13.09 -23.13 -28.66
N VAL A 34 -11.90 -23.22 -29.28
CA VAL A 34 -11.73 -22.88 -30.70
C VAL A 34 -12.54 -23.81 -31.61
N LYS A 35 -12.57 -25.12 -31.29
CA LYS A 35 -13.34 -26.11 -32.06
C LYS A 35 -14.85 -25.85 -32.04
N LYS A 36 -15.38 -25.36 -30.91
CA LYS A 36 -16.82 -25.10 -30.72
C LYS A 36 -17.30 -23.70 -31.07
N ARG A 37 -16.39 -22.78 -31.40
CA ARG A 37 -16.66 -21.35 -31.63
C ARG A 37 -17.75 -21.06 -32.68
N GLY A 38 -18.00 -21.98 -33.62
CA GLY A 38 -18.99 -21.81 -34.70
C GLY A 38 -20.34 -22.48 -34.46
N GLU A 39 -20.54 -23.19 -33.34
CA GLU A 39 -21.76 -23.97 -33.10
C GLU A 39 -22.89 -23.13 -32.47
N SER A 40 -22.55 -22.05 -31.75
CA SER A 40 -23.54 -21.18 -31.08
C SER A 40 -23.02 -19.76 -30.82
N ILE A 41 -23.94 -18.79 -30.75
CA ILE A 41 -23.66 -17.40 -30.33
C ILE A 41 -23.06 -17.38 -28.90
N CYS A 42 -23.50 -18.30 -28.03
CA CYS A 42 -22.94 -18.44 -26.69
C CYS A 42 -21.45 -18.84 -26.72
N ASP A 43 -21.04 -19.68 -27.68
CA ASP A 43 -19.64 -20.10 -27.83
C ASP A 43 -18.77 -18.99 -28.42
N LEU A 44 -19.35 -18.10 -29.23
CA LEU A 44 -18.68 -16.88 -29.71
C LEU A 44 -18.41 -15.90 -28.57
N ILE A 45 -19.41 -15.66 -27.71
CA ILE A 45 -19.25 -14.81 -26.51
C ILE A 45 -18.20 -15.40 -25.56
N ARG A 46 -18.20 -16.73 -25.40
CA ARG A 46 -17.21 -17.45 -24.58
C ARG A 46 -15.79 -17.31 -25.12
N GLY A 47 -15.61 -17.40 -26.44
CA GLY A 47 -14.33 -17.18 -27.09
C GLY A 47 -13.85 -15.72 -26.99
N PHE A 48 -14.75 -14.75 -27.09
CA PHE A 48 -14.41 -13.34 -26.86
C PHE A 48 -13.96 -13.13 -25.42
N HIS A 49 -14.74 -13.62 -24.44
CA HIS A 49 -14.41 -13.52 -23.02
C HIS A 49 -13.03 -14.09 -22.68
N ASP A 50 -12.70 -15.28 -23.18
CA ASP A 50 -11.40 -15.92 -22.97
C ASP A 50 -10.24 -15.07 -23.54
N ALA A 51 -10.48 -14.35 -24.66
CA ALA A 51 -9.46 -13.52 -25.30
C ALA A 51 -9.14 -12.22 -24.53
N TRP A 52 -10.12 -11.60 -23.86
CA TRP A 52 -9.89 -10.34 -23.13
C TRP A 52 -9.74 -10.52 -21.61
N SER A 53 -10.22 -11.63 -21.04
CA SER A 53 -10.22 -11.84 -19.59
C SER A 53 -8.81 -11.77 -18.98
N GLY A 54 -7.80 -12.28 -19.69
CA GLY A 54 -6.40 -12.17 -19.23
C GLY A 54 -5.94 -10.72 -19.09
N TRP A 55 -6.25 -9.88 -20.08
CA TRP A 55 -5.93 -8.45 -20.06
C TRP A 55 -6.69 -7.69 -18.98
N LEU A 56 -7.97 -8.02 -18.77
CA LEU A 56 -8.75 -7.45 -17.66
C LEU A 56 -8.13 -7.82 -16.31
N CYS A 57 -7.75 -9.07 -16.10
CA CYS A 57 -7.12 -9.51 -14.85
C CYS A 57 -5.83 -8.73 -14.57
N VAL A 58 -4.97 -8.53 -15.59
CA VAL A 58 -3.74 -7.73 -15.47
C VAL A 58 -4.05 -6.27 -15.14
N LEU A 59 -5.06 -5.69 -15.78
CA LEU A 59 -5.49 -4.31 -15.52
C LEU A 59 -6.00 -4.14 -14.08
N LEU A 60 -6.83 -5.06 -13.59
CA LEU A 60 -7.36 -5.01 -12.22
C LEU A 60 -6.25 -5.21 -11.18
N ALA A 61 -5.33 -6.14 -11.41
CA ALA A 61 -4.17 -6.34 -10.54
C ALA A 61 -3.27 -5.09 -10.51
N GLY A 62 -3.02 -4.47 -11.66
CA GLY A 62 -2.26 -3.22 -11.78
C GLY A 62 -2.94 -2.04 -11.07
N LEU A 63 -4.25 -1.89 -11.22
CA LEU A 63 -5.02 -0.87 -10.50
C LEU A 63 -4.99 -1.10 -8.99
N ALA A 64 -5.18 -2.34 -8.53
CA ALA A 64 -5.11 -2.66 -7.10
C ALA A 64 -3.72 -2.37 -6.53
N ALA A 65 -2.64 -2.80 -7.21
CA ALA A 65 -1.28 -2.52 -6.79
C ALA A 65 -0.97 -1.00 -6.79
N GLY A 66 -1.44 -0.27 -7.81
CA GLY A 66 -1.28 1.18 -7.90
C GLY A 66 -1.99 1.93 -6.77
N VAL A 67 -3.21 1.51 -6.41
CA VAL A 67 -3.94 2.07 -5.26
C VAL A 67 -3.17 1.83 -3.96
N VAL A 68 -2.70 0.60 -3.73
CA VAL A 68 -1.90 0.28 -2.54
C VAL A 68 -0.61 1.11 -2.50
N SER A 69 0.08 1.24 -3.63
CA SER A 69 1.29 2.08 -3.73
C SER A 69 0.99 3.54 -3.41
N GLY A 70 -0.11 4.09 -3.93
CA GLY A 70 -0.50 5.49 -3.65
C GLY A 70 -0.81 5.73 -2.18
N VAL A 71 -1.47 4.78 -1.51
CA VAL A 71 -1.73 4.85 -0.07
C VAL A 71 -0.42 4.83 0.73
N ILE A 72 0.52 3.97 0.34
CA ILE A 72 1.84 3.89 0.99
C ILE A 72 2.61 5.19 0.82
N ASP A 73 2.64 5.76 -0.39
CA ASP A 73 3.39 6.99 -0.70
C ASP A 73 2.88 8.18 0.12
N ILE A 74 1.55 8.43 0.09
CA ILE A 74 0.91 9.51 0.86
C ILE A 74 1.11 9.28 2.37
N GLY A 75 0.88 8.06 2.83
CA GLY A 75 1.02 7.70 4.24
C GLY A 75 2.46 7.85 4.74
N ALA A 76 3.45 7.44 3.96
CA ALA A 76 4.86 7.53 4.33
C ALA A 76 5.32 8.99 4.43
N GLY A 77 4.92 9.84 3.50
CA GLY A 77 5.17 11.28 3.57
C GLY A 77 4.57 11.91 4.82
N TRP A 78 3.29 11.63 5.10
CA TRP A 78 2.62 12.12 6.31
C TRP A 78 3.28 11.61 7.60
N MET A 79 3.58 10.31 7.70
CA MET A 79 4.23 9.71 8.88
C MET A 79 5.63 10.27 9.12
N LYS A 80 6.36 10.62 8.06
CA LYS A 80 7.67 11.27 8.16
C LYS A 80 7.53 12.65 8.80
N ASP A 81 6.67 13.49 8.25
CA ASP A 81 6.51 14.87 8.69
C ASP A 81 5.88 14.98 10.08
N LEU A 82 5.01 14.02 10.46
CA LEU A 82 4.40 13.97 11.79
C LEU A 82 5.44 13.89 12.92
N LYS A 83 6.63 13.35 12.66
CA LYS A 83 7.71 13.30 13.66
C LYS A 83 8.27 14.68 13.99
N GLU A 84 8.19 15.62 13.06
CA GLU A 84 8.74 16.97 13.17
C GLU A 84 7.68 17.99 13.59
N GLY A 85 6.43 17.81 13.18
CA GLY A 85 5.35 18.74 13.50
C GLY A 85 4.00 18.34 12.91
N ILE A 86 3.06 19.28 12.93
CA ILE A 86 1.70 19.12 12.42
C ILE A 86 1.23 20.37 11.67
N CYS A 87 0.18 20.19 10.88
CA CYS A 87 -0.61 21.28 10.31
C CYS A 87 -1.89 21.45 11.16
N PRO A 88 -1.99 22.47 12.04
CA PRO A 88 -3.09 22.56 13.03
C PRO A 88 -4.49 22.60 12.41
N GLN A 89 -4.62 23.21 11.22
CA GLN A 89 -5.89 23.31 10.50
C GLN A 89 -6.29 22.00 9.79
N ALA A 90 -5.32 21.14 9.47
CA ALA A 90 -5.54 19.92 8.70
C ALA A 90 -4.47 18.87 9.01
N PHE A 91 -4.64 18.12 10.11
CA PHE A 91 -3.63 17.18 10.63
C PHE A 91 -3.25 16.03 9.69
N TRP A 92 -4.08 15.73 8.68
CA TRP A 92 -3.87 14.65 7.72
C TRP A 92 -3.00 15.06 6.52
N LEU A 93 -2.65 16.34 6.40
CA LEU A 93 -1.76 16.82 5.34
C LEU A 93 -0.30 16.65 5.75
N ASN A 94 0.55 16.31 4.78
CA ASN A 94 1.99 16.40 4.96
C ASN A 94 2.45 17.87 4.94
N ARG A 95 3.72 18.13 5.24
CA ARG A 95 4.27 19.49 5.32
C ARG A 95 4.18 20.21 3.97
N GLU A 96 4.55 19.52 2.88
CA GLU A 96 4.51 20.10 1.54
C GLU A 96 3.10 20.54 1.13
N GLN A 97 2.08 19.73 1.39
CA GLN A 97 0.68 20.03 1.09
C GLN A 97 0.12 21.14 1.98
N CYS A 98 0.48 21.14 3.27
CA CYS A 98 0.09 22.19 4.21
C CYS A 98 0.59 23.57 3.73
N CYS A 99 1.83 23.64 3.25
CA CYS A 99 2.47 24.89 2.81
C CYS A 99 2.09 25.30 1.38
N TRP A 100 1.77 24.34 0.50
CA TRP A 100 1.18 24.67 -0.80
C TRP A 100 -0.16 25.38 -0.59
N SER A 101 -1.00 24.87 0.33
CA SER A 101 -2.33 25.47 0.58
C SER A 101 -2.28 26.93 1.07
N SER A 102 -1.16 27.39 1.64
CA SER A 102 -1.00 28.78 2.10
C SER A 102 -0.43 29.75 1.06
N ASN A 103 -0.13 29.28 -0.17
CA ASN A 103 0.49 30.08 -1.23
C ASN A 103 1.90 30.59 -0.88
N ASP A 104 2.54 30.03 0.16
CA ASP A 104 3.94 30.27 0.51
C ASP A 104 4.81 29.39 -0.39
N THR A 105 5.11 29.88 -1.59
CA THR A 105 5.80 29.10 -2.61
C THR A 105 7.30 28.93 -2.31
N PHE A 106 7.70 27.67 -2.11
CA PHE A 106 8.89 27.04 -2.70
C PHE A 106 10.21 27.82 -2.62
N TYR A 107 10.60 28.25 -1.42
CA TYR A 107 12.01 28.39 -1.11
C TYR A 107 12.34 27.51 0.09
N GLU A 108 13.34 26.66 -0.09
CA GLU A 108 13.89 25.66 0.83
C GLU A 108 14.56 26.31 2.07
N GLY A 109 13.86 27.26 2.69
CA GLY A 109 14.39 28.15 3.73
C GLY A 109 13.35 29.06 4.38
N ASP A 110 12.17 29.30 3.77
CA ASP A 110 11.13 30.11 4.42
C ASP A 110 10.26 29.25 5.34
N LYS A 111 10.10 29.72 6.57
CA LYS A 111 9.26 29.08 7.59
C LYS A 111 7.81 29.22 7.15
N CYS A 112 7.24 28.14 6.65
CA CYS A 112 5.82 28.01 6.38
C CYS A 112 5.01 28.35 7.65
N ALA A 113 4.23 29.44 7.60
CA ALA A 113 3.52 29.94 8.78
C ALA A 113 2.38 29.02 9.25
N GLN A 114 1.91 28.12 8.40
CA GLN A 114 0.86 27.15 8.72
C GLN A 114 1.41 25.84 9.31
N TRP A 115 2.70 25.56 9.12
CA TRP A 115 3.33 24.36 9.67
C TRP A 115 3.87 24.66 11.06
N HIS A 116 3.44 23.89 12.04
CA HIS A 116 3.87 24.07 13.42
C HIS A 116 4.70 22.88 13.86
N THR A 117 5.93 23.15 14.26
CA THR A 117 6.79 22.13 14.88
C THR A 117 6.26 21.78 16.27
N TRP A 118 6.61 20.60 16.79
CA TRP A 118 6.16 20.20 18.12
C TRP A 118 6.49 21.22 19.23
N PRO A 119 7.70 21.84 19.29
CA PRO A 119 7.98 22.86 20.29
C PRO A 119 7.09 24.11 20.17
N GLU A 120 6.75 24.53 18.95
CA GLU A 120 5.86 25.67 18.69
C GLU A 120 4.44 25.39 19.19
N GLU A 121 3.94 24.17 19.01
CA GLU A 121 2.64 23.73 19.57
C GLU A 121 2.62 23.76 21.10
N PHE A 122 3.74 23.44 21.76
CA PHE A 122 3.87 23.52 23.22
C PHE A 122 4.19 24.93 23.73
N GLY A 123 4.15 25.96 22.86
CA GLY A 123 4.37 27.36 23.23
C GLY A 123 5.84 27.78 23.36
N TYR A 124 6.77 26.94 22.90
CA TYR A 124 8.21 27.23 22.89
C TYR A 124 8.65 27.74 21.51
N THR A 125 8.50 29.05 21.27
CA THR A 125 8.89 29.68 20.00
C THR A 125 10.32 30.23 19.99
N SER A 126 10.94 30.42 21.16
CA SER A 126 12.32 30.91 21.28
C SER A 126 13.32 29.76 21.29
N GLN A 127 14.45 29.94 20.59
CA GLN A 127 15.57 28.99 20.54
C GLN A 127 16.20 28.79 21.92
N ASN A 128 15.65 27.86 22.69
CA ASN A 128 16.07 27.52 24.05
C ASN A 128 16.49 26.05 24.08
N PHE A 129 17.22 25.64 25.10
CA PHE A 129 17.51 24.22 25.31
C PHE A 129 16.23 23.34 25.37
N GLY A 130 15.11 23.91 25.85
CA GLY A 130 13.82 23.23 25.90
C GLY A 130 13.22 22.88 24.53
N THR A 131 13.43 23.69 23.48
CA THR A 131 12.88 23.38 22.15
C THR A 131 13.52 22.13 21.57
N VAL A 132 14.85 22.02 21.68
CA VAL A 132 15.61 20.86 21.20
C VAL A 132 15.22 19.57 21.93
N ILE A 133 15.00 19.65 23.25
CA ILE A 133 14.56 18.47 24.02
C ILE A 133 13.19 17.99 23.55
N ILE A 134 12.24 18.91 23.37
CA ILE A 134 10.87 18.57 22.98
C ILE A 134 10.86 17.96 21.58
N GLU A 135 11.58 18.56 20.63
CA GLU A 135 11.72 18.05 19.27
C GLU A 135 12.27 16.62 19.26
N PHE A 136 13.35 16.37 20.02
CA PHE A 136 13.95 15.05 20.13
C PHE A 136 13.00 14.01 20.74
N ILE A 137 12.32 14.37 21.84
CA ILE A 137 11.37 13.47 22.51
C ILE A 137 10.23 13.10 21.57
N MET A 138 9.60 14.09 20.92
CA MET A 138 8.47 13.84 20.03
C MET A 138 8.87 13.00 18.82
N TYR A 139 10.05 13.28 18.24
CA TYR A 139 10.60 12.49 17.14
C TYR A 139 10.76 11.01 17.52
N ILE A 140 11.36 10.74 18.68
CA ILE A 140 11.58 9.38 19.19
C ILE A 140 10.24 8.70 19.51
N LEU A 141 9.31 9.40 20.17
CA LEU A 141 8.00 8.85 20.55
C LEU A 141 7.21 8.37 19.33
N TRP A 142 7.07 9.21 18.29
CA TRP A 142 6.39 8.83 17.06
C TRP A 142 7.12 7.72 16.31
N SER A 143 8.46 7.77 16.25
CA SER A 143 9.25 6.73 15.61
C SER A 143 9.07 5.36 16.27
N LEU A 144 9.08 5.30 17.60
CA LEU A 144 8.87 4.07 18.35
C LEU A 144 7.42 3.58 18.24
N LEU A 145 6.44 4.49 18.24
CA LEU A 145 5.04 4.13 18.04
C LEU A 145 4.85 3.43 16.68
N PHE A 146 5.31 4.04 15.59
CA PHE A 146 5.17 3.45 14.26
C PHE A 146 5.92 2.12 14.12
N ALA A 147 7.14 2.03 14.66
CA ALA A 147 7.90 0.77 14.66
C ALA A 147 7.16 -0.33 15.45
N SER A 148 6.61 0.00 16.63
CA SER A 148 5.88 -0.97 17.45
C SER A 148 4.61 -1.47 16.76
N LEU A 149 3.85 -0.57 16.12
CA LEU A 149 2.66 -0.94 15.34
C LEU A 149 3.01 -1.87 14.18
N ALA A 150 4.09 -1.56 13.44
CA ALA A 150 4.57 -2.42 12.36
C ALA A 150 4.93 -3.83 12.88
N VAL A 151 5.67 -3.92 13.98
CA VAL A 151 6.02 -5.21 14.61
C VAL A 151 4.79 -5.98 15.06
N LEU A 152 3.83 -5.32 15.71
CA LEU A 152 2.59 -5.96 16.15
C LEU A 152 1.83 -6.54 14.97
N LEU A 153 1.61 -5.75 13.91
CA LEU A 153 0.87 -6.19 12.72
C LEU A 153 1.52 -7.39 12.03
N VAL A 154 2.84 -7.36 11.83
CA VAL A 154 3.58 -8.46 11.19
C VAL A 154 3.49 -9.72 12.04
N LYS A 155 3.67 -9.63 13.36
CA LYS A 155 3.66 -10.79 14.25
C LYS A 155 2.28 -11.39 14.46
N THR A 156 1.21 -10.59 14.40
CA THR A 156 -0.16 -11.10 14.62
C THR A 156 -0.84 -11.58 13.35
N PHE A 157 -0.61 -10.93 12.20
CA PHE A 157 -1.36 -11.21 10.97
C PHE A 157 -0.56 -11.90 9.87
N ALA A 158 0.71 -11.54 9.67
CA ALA A 158 1.49 -12.01 8.52
C ALA A 158 2.97 -12.21 8.87
N PRO A 159 3.33 -13.29 9.60
CA PRO A 159 4.71 -13.51 10.04
C PRO A 159 5.69 -13.71 8.89
N TYR A 160 5.23 -14.18 7.72
CA TYR A 160 6.04 -14.33 6.52
C TYR A 160 6.34 -13.00 5.79
N ALA A 161 5.74 -11.89 6.22
CA ALA A 161 6.01 -10.56 5.64
C ALA A 161 7.25 -9.88 6.26
N CYS A 162 8.00 -10.57 7.13
CA CYS A 162 9.19 -10.02 7.74
C CYS A 162 10.34 -9.91 6.73
N GLY A 163 10.77 -8.70 6.39
CA GLY A 163 12.04 -8.38 5.70
C GLY A 163 12.26 -9.08 4.34
N SER A 164 12.29 -8.31 3.27
CA SER A 164 12.71 -8.80 1.94
C SER A 164 14.22 -8.71 1.72
#